data_AF-A0A822FLX9-F1
#
_entry.id   AF-A0A822FLX9-F1
#
_cell.length_a   1.000
_cell.length_b   1.000
_cell.length_c   1.000
_cell.angle_alpha   90.00
_cell.angle_beta   90.00
_cell.angle_gamma   90.00
#
_symmetry.space_group_name_H-M   'P 1'
#
loop_
_entity.id
_entity.type
_entity.pdbx_description
1 polymer ?
#
loop_
_entity_poly.entity_id
_entity_poly.type
_entity_poly.pdbx_seq_one_letter_code
_entity_poly.pdbx_strand_id
1 'polypeptide(L)'
;IIDLDTNGFEILKYDGDIHDEFNDNSETQQHYYEEITSVLKKRLGASRVIIYNHITRYRGPPRPADQCDLSHRNPVFYPHVDYDPPAAHFKVKQMLGEEVATRVMQKRCQIINVWRPLGPNPIMNTPLTICDYRSLDLDNDLHVSEIRNSLVTIALYIISHNSQDAQK
;
A
#
# COMPACT_ATOMS: atom_id res chain seq x y z
N ILE A 1 16.57 -8.91 13.07
CA ILE A 1 15.47 -7.94 13.30
C ILE A 1 14.94 -7.58 11.92
N ILE A 2 13.63 -7.50 11.76
CA ILE A 2 12.98 -7.06 10.51
C ILE A 2 12.54 -5.61 10.76
N ASP A 3 13.00 -4.68 9.93
CA ASP A 3 12.67 -3.25 10.04
C ASP A 3 12.51 -2.58 8.68
N LEU A 4 11.79 -1.46 8.68
CA LEU A 4 11.38 -0.77 7.46
C LEU A 4 12.57 -0.27 6.63
N ASP A 5 13.60 0.29 7.27
CA ASP A 5 14.75 0.90 6.58
C ASP A 5 15.66 -0.15 5.94
N THR A 6 15.69 -1.36 6.51
CA THR A 6 16.53 -2.46 6.05
C THR A 6 15.79 -3.39 5.08
N ASN A 7 14.59 -3.83 5.43
CA ASN A 7 13.86 -4.88 4.70
C ASN A 7 12.81 -4.31 3.72
N GLY A 8 12.48 -3.02 3.83
CA GLY A 8 11.34 -2.42 3.12
C GLY A 8 9.98 -2.73 3.76
N PHE A 9 9.95 -3.45 4.89
CA PHE A 9 8.74 -3.71 5.66
C PHE A 9 9.06 -3.90 7.15
N GLU A 10 8.05 -3.68 7.99
CA GLU A 10 8.12 -3.92 9.42
C GLU A 10 6.80 -4.51 9.90
N ILE A 11 6.87 -5.42 10.89
CA ILE A 11 5.69 -5.97 11.54
C ILE A 11 5.53 -5.27 12.89
N LEU A 12 4.40 -4.59 13.06
CA LEU A 12 4.05 -3.92 14.31
C LEU A 12 2.89 -4.66 14.97
N LYS A 13 2.96 -4.79 16.30
CA LYS A 13 1.78 -5.15 17.08
C LYS A 13 0.87 -3.93 17.14
N TYR A 14 -0.39 -4.12 16.79
CA TYR A 14 -1.42 -3.10 16.94
C TYR A 14 -2.07 -3.24 18.32
N ASP A 15 -1.87 -2.23 19.17
CA ASP A 15 -2.42 -2.13 20.52
C ASP A 15 -3.51 -1.03 20.60
N GLY A 16 -4.12 -0.64 19.46
CA GLY A 16 -5.24 0.31 19.42
C GLY A 16 -6.59 -0.36 19.68
N ASP A 17 -7.66 0.43 19.80
CA ASP A 17 -8.93 -0.01 20.40
C ASP A 17 -9.89 -0.72 19.42
N ILE A 18 -9.58 -0.69 18.12
CA ILE A 18 -10.52 -1.11 17.07
C ILE A 18 -10.25 -2.55 16.70
N HIS A 19 -11.00 -3.51 17.20
CA HIS A 19 -10.70 -4.94 17.01
C HIS A 19 -11.64 -5.71 16.08
N ASP A 20 -12.94 -5.37 16.00
CA ASP A 20 -13.93 -6.31 15.45
C ASP A 20 -14.81 -5.76 14.31
N GLU A 21 -15.28 -4.51 14.40
CA GLU A 21 -16.16 -3.93 13.37
C GLU A 21 -15.50 -2.73 12.72
N PHE A 22 -15.18 -2.84 11.43
CA PHE A 22 -14.61 -1.77 10.63
C PHE A 22 -15.51 -1.48 9.44
N ASN A 23 -16.33 -0.45 9.57
CA ASN A 23 -17.22 -0.01 8.51
C ASN A 23 -16.63 1.23 7.83
N ASP A 24 -16.64 1.22 6.49
CA ASP A 24 -16.22 2.37 5.70
C ASP A 24 -17.15 3.57 6.00
N ASN A 25 -16.59 4.77 6.09
CA ASN A 25 -17.27 6.03 6.43
C ASN A 25 -17.89 6.07 7.84
N SER A 26 -17.32 5.35 8.79
CA SER A 26 -17.75 5.35 10.19
C SER A 26 -16.83 6.19 11.10
N GLU A 27 -17.33 6.56 12.29
CA GLU A 27 -16.50 7.16 13.34
C GLU A 27 -15.32 6.24 13.73
N THR A 28 -15.55 4.92 13.74
CA THR A 28 -14.50 3.92 13.96
C THR A 28 -13.37 4.04 12.94
N GLN A 29 -13.68 4.20 11.65
CA GLN A 29 -12.67 4.41 10.62
C GLN A 29 -11.86 5.69 10.87
N GLN A 30 -12.52 6.77 11.29
CA GLN A 30 -11.84 8.04 11.60
C GLN A 30 -10.90 7.90 12.80
N HIS A 31 -11.34 7.23 13.87
CA HIS A 31 -10.48 6.94 15.03
C HIS A 31 -9.29 6.05 14.64
N TYR A 32 -9.50 5.03 13.79
CA TYR A 32 -8.41 4.19 13.29
C TYR A 32 -7.35 5.01 12.53
N TYR A 33 -7.80 5.96 11.71
CA TYR A 33 -6.91 6.85 10.98
C TYR A 33 -6.05 7.72 11.90
N GLU A 34 -6.62 8.19 13.00
CA GLU A 34 -5.91 8.95 14.02
C GLU A 34 -4.88 8.09 14.76
N GLU A 35 -5.25 6.87 15.14
CA GLU A 35 -4.35 5.91 15.78
C GLU A 35 -3.16 5.54 14.87
N ILE A 36 -3.42 5.13 13.62
CA ILE A 36 -2.37 4.77 12.66
C ILE A 36 -1.47 5.97 12.35
N THR A 37 -2.07 7.16 12.20
CA THR A 37 -1.31 8.40 12.02
C THR A 37 -0.37 8.67 13.20
N SER A 38 -0.86 8.49 14.44
CA SER A 38 -0.05 8.66 15.65
C SER A 38 1.10 7.65 15.72
N VAL A 39 0.81 6.37 15.47
CA VAL A 39 1.81 5.29 15.43
C VAL A 39 2.91 5.59 14.40
N LEU A 40 2.53 5.91 13.16
CA LEU A 40 3.48 6.20 12.09
C LEU A 40 4.29 7.46 12.36
N LYS A 41 3.66 8.54 12.87
CA LYS A 41 4.37 9.77 13.25
C LYS A 41 5.45 9.48 14.28
N LYS A 42 5.11 8.76 15.35
CA LYS A 42 6.05 8.40 16.42
C LYS A 42 7.15 7.48 15.90
N ARG A 43 6.79 6.42 15.16
CA ARG A 43 7.75 5.40 14.68
C ARG A 43 8.74 5.95 13.67
N LEU A 44 8.29 6.85 12.79
CA LEU A 44 9.09 7.38 11.67
C LEU A 44 9.69 8.77 11.94
N GLY A 45 9.37 9.39 13.09
CA GLY A 45 9.72 10.78 13.35
C GLY A 45 9.09 11.76 12.35
N ALA A 46 7.93 11.40 11.77
CA ALA A 46 7.33 12.17 10.70
C ALA A 46 6.66 13.45 11.22
N SER A 47 6.96 14.58 10.58
CA SER A 47 6.29 15.86 10.88
C SER A 47 4.81 15.84 10.48
N ARG A 48 4.48 15.10 9.42
CA ARG A 48 3.12 14.94 8.87
C ARG A 48 2.93 13.55 8.30
N VAL A 49 1.76 12.98 8.55
CA VAL A 49 1.26 11.73 7.93
C VAL A 49 -0.13 12.06 7.37
N ILE A 50 -0.43 11.56 6.18
CA ILE A 50 -1.69 11.81 5.47
C ILE A 50 -2.19 10.46 4.97
N ILE A 51 -3.38 10.07 5.39
CA ILE A 51 -4.08 8.92 4.82
C ILE A 51 -4.85 9.44 3.62
N TYR A 52 -4.44 9.00 2.43
CA TYR A 52 -5.02 9.48 1.16
C TYR A 52 -5.81 8.41 0.42
N ASN A 53 -5.62 7.15 0.76
CA ASN A 53 -6.33 6.03 0.17
C ASN A 53 -6.52 4.95 1.25
N HIS A 54 -7.62 4.23 1.13
CA HIS A 54 -7.94 3.10 1.96
C HIS A 54 -8.79 2.13 1.14
N ILE A 55 -8.49 0.84 1.28
CA ILE A 55 -9.24 -0.23 0.65
C ILE A 55 -9.46 -1.32 1.70
N THR A 56 -10.72 -1.55 2.08
CA THR A 56 -11.11 -2.76 2.79
C THR A 56 -11.19 -3.91 1.80
N ARG A 57 -10.40 -4.96 2.01
CA ARG A 57 -10.45 -6.18 1.19
C ARG A 57 -11.22 -7.27 1.91
N TYR A 58 -12.11 -7.91 1.18
CA TYR A 58 -12.84 -9.09 1.60
C TYR A 58 -12.96 -10.03 0.42
N ARG A 59 -13.09 -11.33 0.69
CA ARG A 59 -13.28 -12.33 -0.37
C ARG A 59 -14.73 -12.26 -0.85
N GLY A 60 -14.93 -11.66 -2.01
CA GLY A 60 -16.17 -11.78 -2.78
C GLY A 60 -16.16 -13.00 -3.70
N PRO A 61 -17.27 -13.29 -4.40
CA PRO A 61 -17.23 -14.23 -5.52
C PRO A 61 -16.19 -13.77 -6.56
N PRO A 62 -15.42 -14.70 -7.17
CA PRO A 62 -14.46 -14.34 -8.20
C PRO A 62 -15.19 -13.66 -9.37
N ARG A 63 -14.62 -12.56 -9.86
CA ARG A 63 -15.11 -11.89 -11.08
C ARG A 63 -14.09 -12.10 -12.20
N PRO A 64 -14.55 -12.30 -13.46
CA PRO A 64 -13.69 -12.21 -14.62
C PRO A 64 -12.89 -10.89 -14.64
N ALA A 65 -11.66 -10.92 -15.16
CA ALA A 65 -10.74 -9.76 -15.11
C ALA A 65 -11.31 -8.51 -15.81
N ASP A 66 -12.10 -8.71 -16.87
CA ASP A 66 -12.84 -7.66 -17.60
C ASP A 66 -14.02 -7.07 -16.82
N GLN A 67 -14.40 -7.70 -15.69
CA GLN A 67 -15.46 -7.26 -14.78
C GLN A 67 -14.91 -6.75 -13.43
N CYS A 68 -13.59 -6.63 -13.32
CA CYS A 68 -12.92 -6.02 -12.18
C CYS A 68 -12.80 -4.51 -12.41
N ASP A 69 -13.70 -3.73 -11.82
CA ASP A 69 -13.59 -2.26 -11.77
C ASP A 69 -12.94 -1.78 -10.45
N LEU A 70 -12.96 -0.46 -10.20
CA LEU A 70 -12.43 0.14 -8.96
C LEU A 70 -13.16 -0.33 -7.69
N SER A 71 -14.34 -0.96 -7.82
CA SER A 71 -15.07 -1.58 -6.70
C SER A 71 -14.58 -2.99 -6.39
N HIS A 72 -13.68 -3.55 -7.20
CA HIS A 72 -13.14 -4.88 -6.98
C HIS A 72 -12.27 -4.92 -5.71
N ARG A 73 -12.74 -5.65 -4.69
CA ARG A 73 -12.08 -5.76 -3.38
C ARG A 73 -11.34 -7.08 -3.15
N ASN A 74 -11.27 -7.97 -4.14
CA ASN A 74 -10.59 -9.26 -3.95
C ASN A 74 -9.07 -9.08 -3.78
N PRO A 75 -8.39 -10.07 -3.18
CA PRO A 75 -6.93 -10.12 -3.13
C PRO A 75 -6.29 -10.12 -4.52
N VAL A 76 -5.11 -9.51 -4.60
CA VAL A 76 -4.22 -9.57 -5.79
C VAL A 76 -3.19 -10.66 -5.55
N PHE A 77 -2.94 -11.49 -6.57
CA PHE A 77 -2.12 -12.71 -6.45
C PHE A 77 -0.75 -12.63 -7.11
N TYR A 78 -0.39 -11.49 -7.70
CA TYR A 78 0.95 -11.24 -8.21
C TYR A 78 1.67 -10.22 -7.32
N PRO A 79 2.98 -10.39 -7.07
CA PRO A 79 3.76 -9.43 -6.30
C PRO A 79 3.96 -8.14 -7.11
N HIS A 80 3.84 -7.01 -6.43
CA HIS A 80 3.93 -5.69 -7.05
C HIS A 80 4.38 -4.63 -6.06
N VAL A 81 4.84 -3.49 -6.59
CA VAL A 81 5.04 -2.23 -5.86
C VAL A 81 4.10 -1.20 -6.45
N ASP A 82 3.22 -0.63 -5.62
CA ASP A 82 2.11 0.23 -6.05
C ASP A 82 2.54 1.53 -6.75
N TYR A 83 3.75 2.01 -6.49
CA TYR A 83 4.24 3.27 -7.01
C TYR A 83 5.69 3.14 -7.47
N ASP A 84 5.95 3.57 -8.69
CA ASP A 84 7.29 3.99 -9.09
C ASP A 84 7.61 5.39 -8.52
N PRO A 85 8.90 5.81 -8.49
CA PRO A 85 9.27 7.10 -7.90
C PRO A 85 8.57 8.32 -8.54
N PRO A 86 8.44 8.41 -9.88
CA PRO A 86 7.62 9.44 -10.53
C PRO A 86 6.15 9.46 -10.08
N ALA A 87 5.46 8.30 -10.01
CA ALA A 87 4.08 8.26 -9.57
C ALA A 87 3.94 8.67 -8.09
N ALA A 88 4.90 8.28 -7.24
CA ALA A 88 4.93 8.71 -5.85
C ALA A 88 5.04 10.24 -5.73
N HIS A 89 5.93 10.85 -6.51
CA HIS A 89 6.08 12.31 -6.58
C HIS A 89 4.82 13.01 -7.06
N PHE A 90 4.21 12.50 -8.13
CA PHE A 90 2.95 13.00 -8.64
C PHE A 90 1.84 12.91 -7.59
N LYS A 91 1.77 11.79 -6.84
CA LYS A 91 0.79 11.60 -5.76
C LYS A 91 0.95 12.64 -4.65
N VAL A 92 2.18 12.93 -4.22
CA VAL A 92 2.44 13.97 -3.21
C VAL A 92 1.95 15.33 -3.69
N LYS A 93 2.23 15.70 -4.94
CA LYS A 93 1.74 16.94 -5.57
C LYS A 93 0.21 16.99 -5.63
N GLN A 94 -0.43 15.91 -6.05
CA GLN A 94 -1.89 15.79 -6.11
C GLN A 94 -2.53 16.02 -4.73
N MET A 95 -1.92 15.48 -3.66
CA MET A 95 -2.48 15.55 -2.31
C MET A 95 -2.24 16.89 -1.59
N LEU A 96 -1.13 17.56 -1.88
CA LEU A 96 -0.70 18.74 -1.14
C LEU A 96 -0.81 20.05 -1.93
N GLY A 97 -0.99 19.96 -3.25
CA GLY A 97 -0.81 21.09 -4.16
C GLY A 97 0.68 21.38 -4.43
N GLU A 98 0.95 22.02 -5.57
CA GLU A 98 2.31 22.24 -6.09
C GLU A 98 3.22 23.00 -5.11
N GLU A 99 2.71 24.05 -4.47
CA GLU A 99 3.50 24.90 -3.56
C GLU A 99 3.98 24.13 -2.33
N VAL A 100 3.06 23.45 -1.64
CA VAL A 100 3.38 22.69 -0.43
C VAL A 100 4.22 21.47 -0.78
N ALA A 101 3.89 20.76 -1.87
CA ALA A 101 4.65 19.61 -2.36
C ALA A 101 6.11 19.99 -2.63
N THR A 102 6.36 21.08 -3.36
CA THR A 102 7.71 21.56 -3.67
C THR A 102 8.56 21.76 -2.41
N ARG A 103 7.96 22.30 -1.34
CA ARG A 103 8.66 22.50 -0.05
C ARG A 103 8.91 21.18 0.69
N VAL A 104 7.92 20.29 0.78
CA VAL A 104 8.07 19.05 1.55
C VAL A 104 8.97 18.03 0.86
N MET A 105 9.01 18.02 -0.47
CA MET A 105 9.85 17.12 -1.27
C MET A 105 11.34 17.47 -1.20
N GLN A 106 11.71 18.63 -0.63
CA GLN A 106 13.08 18.92 -0.22
C GLN A 106 13.51 18.13 1.03
N LYS A 107 12.58 17.41 1.65
CA LYS A 107 12.79 16.53 2.80
C LYS A 107 12.42 15.10 2.41
N ARG A 108 12.62 14.17 3.34
CA ARG A 108 12.26 12.76 3.15
C ARG A 108 10.73 12.61 3.08
N CYS A 109 10.23 12.11 1.95
CA CYS A 109 8.84 11.70 1.76
C CYS A 109 8.77 10.19 1.56
N GLN A 110 7.71 9.56 2.09
CA GLN A 110 7.47 8.12 1.94
C GLN A 110 5.99 7.88 1.67
N ILE A 111 5.70 6.92 0.80
CA ILE A 111 4.38 6.30 0.68
C ILE A 111 4.48 4.95 1.36
N ILE A 112 3.64 4.72 2.37
CA ILE A 112 3.67 3.50 3.18
C ILE A 112 2.29 2.87 3.12
N ASN A 113 2.24 1.60 2.76
CA ASN A 113 1.05 0.77 2.88
C ASN A 113 0.99 0.17 4.29
N VAL A 114 -0.15 0.33 4.96
CA VAL A 114 -0.44 -0.34 6.22
C VAL A 114 -1.43 -1.45 5.96
N TRP A 115 -1.01 -2.69 6.20
CA TRP A 115 -1.86 -3.87 6.12
C TRP A 115 -2.20 -4.38 7.51
N ARG A 116 -3.49 -4.57 7.75
CA ARG A 116 -3.99 -5.04 9.04
C ARG A 116 -5.19 -5.97 8.84
N PRO A 117 -5.16 -7.19 9.41
CA PRO A 117 -6.37 -7.99 9.57
C PRO A 117 -7.39 -7.26 10.46
N LEU A 118 -8.63 -7.11 9.98
CA LEU A 118 -9.69 -6.36 10.65
C LEU A 118 -10.70 -7.23 11.41
N GLY A 119 -10.56 -8.56 11.37
CA GLY A 119 -11.46 -9.49 12.03
C GLY A 119 -10.82 -10.18 13.25
N PRO A 120 -11.64 -10.80 14.12
CA PRO A 120 -11.17 -11.45 15.34
C PRO A 120 -10.35 -12.71 15.08
N ASN A 121 -10.42 -13.26 13.86
CA ASN A 121 -9.79 -14.51 13.48
C ASN A 121 -8.57 -14.26 12.57
N PRO A 122 -7.51 -15.07 12.68
CA PRO A 122 -6.42 -15.05 11.72
C PRO A 122 -6.89 -15.26 10.29
N ILE A 123 -6.22 -14.60 9.34
CA ILE A 123 -6.45 -14.80 7.92
C ILE A 123 -5.88 -16.16 7.51
N MET A 124 -6.74 -17.15 7.38
CA MET A 124 -6.37 -18.53 7.01
C MET A 124 -6.35 -18.77 5.50
N ASN A 125 -6.87 -17.83 4.71
CA ASN A 125 -7.00 -17.93 3.27
C ASN A 125 -6.52 -16.63 2.63
N THR A 126 -5.74 -16.73 1.56
CA THR A 126 -5.09 -15.58 0.89
C THR A 126 -4.35 -14.65 1.86
N PRO A 127 -3.39 -15.17 2.65
CA PRO A 127 -2.60 -14.34 3.55
C PRO A 127 -1.76 -13.33 2.76
N LEU A 128 -1.39 -12.22 3.41
CA LEU A 128 -0.45 -11.27 2.85
C LEU A 128 0.94 -11.91 2.76
N THR A 129 1.52 -11.90 1.57
CA THR A 129 2.91 -12.24 1.33
C THR A 129 3.70 -10.96 1.11
N ILE A 130 4.86 -10.86 1.76
CA ILE A 130 5.81 -9.76 1.61
C ILE A 130 7.19 -10.33 1.34
N CYS A 131 8.00 -9.59 0.58
CA CYS A 131 9.34 -9.96 0.19
C CYS A 131 10.34 -8.96 0.78
N ASP A 132 11.50 -9.45 1.22
CA ASP A 132 12.61 -8.59 1.63
C ASP A 132 13.18 -7.89 0.41
N TYR A 133 13.14 -6.56 0.39
CA TYR A 133 13.63 -5.78 -0.75
C TYR A 133 15.07 -6.14 -1.14
N ARG A 134 15.91 -6.52 -0.17
CA ARG A 134 17.34 -6.83 -0.40
C ARG A 134 17.56 -8.15 -1.14
N SER A 135 16.54 -8.99 -1.28
CA SER A 135 16.63 -10.23 -2.05
C SER A 135 16.23 -10.08 -3.52
N LEU A 136 15.82 -8.87 -3.94
CA LEU A 136 15.45 -8.60 -5.33
C LEU A 136 16.68 -8.19 -6.16
N ASP A 137 16.75 -8.73 -7.38
CA ASP A 137 17.60 -8.16 -8.43
C ASP A 137 16.82 -7.04 -9.13
N LEU A 138 17.16 -5.79 -8.82
CA LEU A 138 16.40 -4.63 -9.31
C LEU A 138 16.42 -4.48 -10.84
N ASP A 139 17.44 -5.03 -11.49
CA ASP A 139 17.58 -4.94 -12.95
C ASP A 139 16.79 -6.04 -13.66
N ASN A 140 16.53 -7.18 -12.99
CA ASN A 140 15.94 -8.37 -13.61
C ASN A 140 14.57 -8.76 -13.06
N ASP A 141 14.23 -8.38 -11.84
CA ASP A 141 12.98 -8.79 -11.16
C ASP A 141 11.88 -7.71 -11.19
N LEU A 142 12.22 -6.44 -11.46
CA LEU A 142 11.28 -5.32 -11.48
C LEU A 142 10.88 -4.97 -12.92
N HIS A 143 9.58 -5.07 -13.21
CA HIS A 143 9.03 -4.75 -14.52
C HIS A 143 8.05 -3.59 -14.42
N VAL A 144 8.32 -2.51 -15.14
CA VAL A 144 7.39 -1.38 -15.25
C VAL A 144 6.10 -1.87 -15.88
N SER A 145 4.99 -1.63 -15.20
CA SER A 145 3.65 -1.90 -15.69
C SER A 145 2.76 -0.69 -15.43
N GLU A 146 1.66 -0.60 -16.16
CA GLU A 146 0.70 0.49 -16.04
C GLU A 146 -0.70 -0.07 -15.86
N ILE A 147 -1.40 0.41 -14.83
CA ILE A 147 -2.85 0.26 -14.74
C ILE A 147 -3.47 1.49 -15.38
N ARG A 148 -4.16 1.28 -16.50
CA ARG A 148 -4.88 2.32 -17.23
C ARG A 148 -6.38 2.15 -17.02
N ASN A 149 -7.05 3.23 -16.63
CA ASN A 149 -8.50 3.33 -16.72
C ASN A 149 -8.91 4.68 -17.34
N SER A 150 -10.22 4.93 -17.43
CA SER A 150 -10.77 6.13 -18.06
C SER A 150 -10.39 7.46 -17.38
N LEU A 151 -9.88 7.41 -16.14
CA LEU A 151 -9.61 8.59 -15.32
C LEU A 151 -8.13 8.76 -14.96
N VAL A 152 -7.37 7.66 -14.89
CA VAL A 152 -6.01 7.65 -14.34
C VAL A 152 -5.18 6.54 -14.99
N THR A 153 -3.90 6.86 -15.22
CA THR A 153 -2.82 5.90 -15.44
C THR A 153 -1.93 5.88 -14.20
N ILE A 154 -1.71 4.71 -13.62
CA ILE A 154 -0.77 4.52 -12.50
C ILE A 154 0.35 3.61 -12.98
N ALA A 155 1.58 4.12 -12.92
CA ALA A 155 2.77 3.31 -13.11
C ALA A 155 3.12 2.58 -11.81
N LEU A 156 3.39 1.29 -11.92
CA LEU A 156 3.72 0.39 -10.83
C LEU A 156 4.79 -0.60 -11.28
N TYR A 157 5.38 -1.34 -10.34
CA TYR A 157 6.25 -2.46 -10.67
C TYR A 157 5.51 -3.78 -10.45
N ILE A 158 5.52 -4.66 -11.46
CA ILE A 158 5.24 -6.09 -11.26
C ILE A 158 6.58 -6.78 -10.98
N ILE A 159 6.56 -7.72 -10.03
CA ILE A 159 7.76 -8.47 -9.66
C ILE A 159 7.66 -9.89 -10.22
N SER A 160 8.74 -10.41 -10.79
CA SER A 160 8.89 -11.83 -11.12
C SER A 160 10.32 -12.26 -10.94
N HIS A 161 10.56 -13.54 -10.61
CA HIS A 161 11.92 -14.04 -10.49
C HIS A 161 12.49 -14.28 -11.90
N ASN A 162 13.36 -13.37 -12.33
CA ASN A 162 13.91 -13.31 -13.69
C ASN A 162 12.86 -12.89 -14.76
N SER A 163 13.35 -12.29 -15.85
CA SER A 163 12.53 -11.81 -16.97
C SER A 163 11.66 -12.87 -17.68
N GLN A 164 11.94 -14.17 -17.46
CA GLN A 164 11.17 -15.27 -18.04
C GLN A 164 9.86 -15.56 -17.31
N ASP A 165 9.72 -15.15 -16.05
CA ASP A 165 8.50 -15.37 -15.25
C ASP A 165 7.51 -14.20 -15.35
N ALA A 166 7.89 -13.09 -15.98
CA ALA A 166 7.07 -11.88 -16.15
C ALA A 166 5.83 -12.05 -17.05
N GLN A 167 5.70 -13.18 -17.76
CA GLN A 167 4.66 -13.44 -18.78
C GLN A 167 3.57 -14.44 -18.35
N LYS A 168 3.48 -14.80 -17.07
CA LYS A 168 2.47 -15.75 -16.57
C LYS A 168 1.35 -15.07 -15.80
#